data_AF-A0A540UX51-F1
#
_entry.id   AF-A0A540UX51-F1
#
_cell.length_a   1.000
_cell.length_b   1.000
_cell.length_c   1.000
_cell.angle_alpha   90.00
_cell.angle_beta   90.00
_cell.angle_gamma   90.00
#
_symmetry.space_group_name_H-M   'P 1'
#
loop_
_entity.id
_entity.type
_entity.pdbx_description
1 polymer ?
#
loop_
_entity_poly.entity_id
_entity_poly.type
_entity_poly.pdbx_seq_one_letter_code
_entity_poly.pdbx_strand_id
1 'polypeptide(L)'
;MNYFYNPYYYPNEPTNYFWNPNMYYWNPWHPQNMNAHYRAFQNDSSNFGRPNPIVDKGPEPFTVNIEKAAKENTAFRRALWTGPHLQLTLMSLQPGEDIGLEIHPHTDQFLRIEQGEGIVEMGRTRNNLSYRRRVHEDSAIMVPAGTWHNVINTGKIPMKLYSIYAPPNHPHGTVHRTKAEAMAQEHYGHQ
;
A
#
# COMPACT_ATOMS: atom_id res chain seq x y z
N MET A 1 -21.89 28.35 -36.30
CA MET A 1 -21.46 29.28 -35.23
C MET A 1 -21.37 28.48 -33.95
N ASN A 2 -20.14 28.12 -33.55
CA ASN A 2 -19.83 27.39 -32.32
C ASN A 2 -19.67 28.39 -31.17
N TYR A 3 -20.28 28.13 -30.03
CA TYR A 3 -19.88 28.76 -28.76
C TYR A 3 -19.59 27.68 -27.73
N PHE A 4 -18.30 27.50 -27.47
CA PHE A 4 -17.77 26.93 -26.25
C PHE A 4 -17.86 27.98 -25.14
N TYR A 5 -18.25 27.57 -23.92
CA TYR A 5 -17.75 28.23 -22.71
C TYR A 5 -17.83 27.25 -21.53
N ASN A 6 -16.67 26.82 -21.05
CA ASN A 6 -16.49 26.07 -19.80
C ASN A 6 -15.46 26.83 -18.96
N PRO A 7 -15.82 27.43 -17.82
CA PRO A 7 -14.85 28.15 -17.00
C PRO A 7 -14.81 27.60 -15.58
N TYR A 8 -13.85 26.73 -15.27
CA TYR A 8 -13.27 26.71 -13.91
C TYR A 8 -11.77 26.45 -14.00
N TYR A 9 -11.08 27.56 -14.20
CA TYR A 9 -9.66 27.78 -13.95
C TYR A 9 -9.40 27.63 -12.45
N TYR A 10 -8.50 26.74 -12.04
CA TYR A 10 -7.91 26.77 -10.71
C TYR A 10 -6.41 27.11 -10.83
N PRO A 11 -5.85 27.93 -9.92
CA PRO A 11 -4.48 28.40 -10.04
C PRO A 11 -3.48 27.27 -9.76
N ASN A 12 -2.44 27.20 -10.59
CA ASN A 12 -1.28 26.34 -10.39
C ASN A 12 -0.52 26.77 -9.13
N GLU A 13 -0.62 25.97 -8.07
CA GLU A 13 0.39 25.94 -7.00
C GLU A 13 1.52 25.01 -7.47
N PRO A 14 2.80 25.43 -7.45
CA PRO A 14 3.89 24.60 -7.91
C PRO A 14 4.27 23.58 -6.82
N THR A 15 3.66 22.40 -6.82
CA THR A 15 4.13 21.31 -5.96
C THR A 15 5.37 20.67 -6.59
N ASN A 16 6.54 21.12 -6.15
CA ASN A 16 7.81 20.44 -6.37
C ASN A 16 7.81 19.09 -5.63
N TYR A 17 7.28 18.05 -6.27
CA TYR A 17 7.61 16.69 -5.87
C TYR A 17 9.02 16.41 -6.39
N PHE A 18 9.98 16.38 -5.46
CA PHE A 18 11.34 15.94 -5.72
C PHE A 18 11.32 14.51 -6.27
N TRP A 19 11.37 14.41 -7.60
CA TRP A 19 11.83 13.22 -8.30
C TRP A 19 13.20 12.84 -7.76
N ASN A 20 13.31 11.71 -7.08
CA ASN A 20 14.61 11.17 -6.69
C ASN A 20 15.30 10.61 -7.96
N PRO A 21 16.39 11.22 -8.46
CA PRO A 21 17.03 10.78 -9.70
C PRO A 21 17.80 9.46 -9.54
N ASN A 22 18.02 8.99 -8.30
CA ASN A 22 18.84 7.81 -8.04
C ASN A 22 18.12 6.46 -8.28
N MET A 23 16.84 6.45 -8.65
CA MET A 23 16.20 5.21 -9.14
C MET A 23 16.68 4.78 -10.54
N TYR A 24 17.31 5.67 -11.31
CA TYR A 24 17.77 5.36 -12.67
C TYR A 24 19.11 4.62 -12.76
N TYR A 25 19.82 4.40 -11.65
CA TYR A 25 21.10 3.68 -11.65
C TYR A 25 21.04 2.24 -11.13
N TRP A 26 19.86 1.75 -10.78
CA TRP A 26 19.66 0.32 -10.48
C TRP A 26 18.81 -0.30 -11.59
N ASN A 27 19.48 -0.83 -12.62
CA ASN A 27 18.84 -1.64 -13.65
C ASN A 27 18.89 -3.12 -13.23
N PRO A 28 17.77 -3.73 -12.79
CA PRO A 28 17.75 -5.13 -12.36
C PRO A 28 17.98 -6.11 -13.51
N TRP A 29 17.87 -5.65 -14.76
CA TRP A 29 18.04 -6.45 -15.97
C TRP A 29 19.51 -6.56 -16.43
N HIS A 30 20.46 -6.07 -15.63
CA HIS A 30 21.88 -6.28 -15.93
C HIS A 30 22.27 -7.74 -15.61
N PRO A 31 22.85 -8.51 -16.56
CA PRO A 31 23.11 -9.95 -16.40
C PRO A 31 23.95 -10.34 -15.18
N GLN A 32 24.80 -9.43 -14.70
CA GLN A 32 25.66 -9.61 -13.53
C GLN A 32 24.88 -9.57 -12.21
N ASN A 33 23.77 -8.81 -12.14
CA ASN A 33 22.94 -8.67 -10.94
C ASN A 33 21.98 -9.86 -10.76
N MET A 34 21.48 -10.44 -11.86
CA MET A 34 20.66 -11.66 -11.85
C MET A 34 21.42 -12.87 -11.28
N ASN A 35 22.68 -13.04 -11.66
CA ASN A 35 23.44 -14.26 -11.34
C ASN A 35 23.90 -14.32 -9.87
N ALA A 36 24.14 -13.16 -9.25
CA ALA A 36 24.51 -13.06 -7.84
C ALA A 36 23.32 -13.37 -6.90
N HIS A 37 22.12 -12.90 -7.26
CA HIS A 37 20.91 -13.12 -6.45
C HIS A 37 20.37 -14.54 -6.58
N TYR A 38 20.41 -15.14 -7.78
CA TYR A 38 19.95 -16.52 -8.01
C TYR A 38 20.65 -17.55 -7.11
N ARG A 39 21.94 -17.34 -6.79
CA ARG A 39 22.70 -18.21 -5.88
C ARG A 39 22.33 -18.07 -4.41
N ALA A 40 21.78 -16.93 -3.99
CA ALA A 40 21.32 -16.73 -2.61
C ALA A 40 19.99 -17.47 -2.34
N PHE A 41 19.08 -17.51 -3.33
CA PHE A 41 17.79 -18.19 -3.21
C PHE A 41 17.90 -19.72 -3.08
N GLN A 42 18.96 -20.34 -3.61
CA GLN A 42 19.15 -21.79 -3.52
C GLN A 42 19.62 -22.27 -2.13
N ASN A 43 20.11 -21.38 -1.27
CA ASN A 43 20.71 -21.74 0.01
C ASN A 43 19.78 -21.57 1.24
N ASP A 44 18.54 -21.12 1.08
CA ASP A 44 17.63 -20.85 2.22
C ASP A 44 16.83 -22.09 2.70
N SER A 45 17.15 -23.29 2.18
CA SER A 45 16.46 -24.53 2.56
C SER A 45 16.88 -25.13 3.91
N SER A 46 17.71 -24.44 4.71
CA SER A 46 18.33 -25.04 5.93
C SER A 46 18.03 -24.36 7.27
N ASN A 47 17.13 -23.38 7.38
CA ASN A 47 16.89 -22.68 8.66
C ASN A 47 15.49 -22.96 9.25
N PHE A 48 15.29 -24.18 9.73
CA PHE A 48 14.18 -24.53 10.63
C PHE A 48 14.45 -23.99 12.04
N GLY A 49 13.84 -22.86 12.42
CA GLY A 49 13.77 -22.47 13.84
C GLY A 49 13.76 -20.98 14.19
N ARG A 50 13.80 -20.06 13.22
CA ARG A 50 13.56 -18.63 13.45
C ARG A 50 12.47 -18.16 12.49
N PRO A 51 11.47 -17.38 12.94
CA PRO A 51 10.53 -16.77 12.00
C PRO A 51 11.35 -15.84 11.09
N ASN A 52 11.57 -16.27 9.85
CA ASN A 52 12.25 -15.46 8.85
C ASN A 52 11.52 -14.12 8.75
N PRO A 53 12.21 -12.98 8.88
CA PRO A 53 11.58 -11.69 8.64
C PRO A 53 10.93 -11.73 7.27
N ILE A 54 9.63 -11.41 7.18
CA ILE A 54 9.00 -11.17 5.88
C ILE A 54 9.72 -9.96 5.27
N VAL A 55 10.66 -10.23 4.37
CA VAL A 55 11.40 -9.26 3.55
C VAL A 55 10.59 -9.02 2.28
N ASP A 56 10.49 -7.77 1.84
CA ASP A 56 9.90 -7.39 0.56
C ASP A 56 10.60 -8.16 -0.59
N LYS A 57 9.83 -8.94 -1.34
CA LYS A 57 10.30 -9.85 -2.38
C LYS A 57 10.32 -9.25 -3.78
N GLY A 58 9.89 -8.01 -3.94
CA GLY A 58 9.93 -7.34 -5.23
C GLY A 58 11.35 -6.96 -5.66
N PRO A 59 11.61 -6.81 -6.97
CA PRO A 59 10.70 -7.01 -8.10
C PRO A 59 10.70 -8.46 -8.64
N GLU A 60 11.18 -9.44 -7.87
CA GLU A 60 11.41 -10.81 -8.36
C GLU A 60 10.10 -11.59 -8.59
N PRO A 61 10.11 -12.64 -9.44
CA PRO A 61 9.01 -13.60 -9.52
C PRO A 61 8.69 -14.18 -8.15
N PHE A 62 7.43 -14.07 -7.72
CA PHE A 62 7.05 -14.41 -6.35
C PHE A 62 5.66 -15.04 -6.28
N THR A 63 5.55 -16.14 -5.54
CA THR A 63 4.29 -16.82 -5.22
C THR A 63 4.16 -16.96 -3.71
N VAL A 64 2.98 -16.68 -3.17
CA VAL A 64 2.73 -16.72 -1.72
C VAL A 64 1.31 -17.16 -1.43
N ASN A 65 1.09 -17.83 -0.31
CA ASN A 65 -0.24 -17.94 0.27
C ASN A 65 -0.59 -16.59 0.92
N ILE A 66 -1.31 -15.74 0.18
CA ILE A 66 -1.58 -14.36 0.59
C ILE A 66 -2.48 -14.29 1.82
N GLU A 67 -3.47 -15.18 1.93
CA GLU A 67 -4.36 -15.28 3.10
C GLU A 67 -3.52 -15.52 4.37
N LYS A 68 -2.66 -16.55 4.33
CA LYS A 68 -1.78 -16.88 5.46
C LYS A 68 -0.86 -15.71 5.80
N ALA A 69 -0.21 -15.10 4.80
CA ALA A 69 0.69 -13.97 5.01
C ALA A 69 -0.02 -12.77 5.65
N ALA A 70 -1.23 -12.43 5.18
CA ALA A 70 -2.02 -11.35 5.74
C ALA A 70 -2.48 -11.66 7.18
N LYS A 71 -2.97 -12.87 7.45
CA LYS A 71 -3.43 -13.29 8.78
C LYS A 71 -2.29 -13.34 9.81
N GLU A 72 -1.08 -13.73 9.40
CA GLU A 72 0.11 -13.79 10.27
C GLU A 72 0.78 -12.42 10.48
N ASN A 73 0.54 -11.44 9.60
CA ASN A 73 1.12 -10.10 9.77
C ASN A 73 0.57 -9.40 11.03
N THR A 74 1.47 -8.86 11.84
CA THR A 74 1.14 -8.09 13.05
C THR A 74 1.50 -6.61 12.93
N ALA A 75 2.23 -6.22 11.89
CA ALA A 75 2.60 -4.82 11.66
C ALA A 75 1.40 -4.02 11.11
N PHE A 76 1.30 -2.74 11.49
CA PHE A 76 0.33 -1.82 10.90
C PHE A 76 0.44 -1.78 9.37
N ARG A 77 1.67 -1.69 8.84
CA ARG A 77 1.95 -1.78 7.40
C ARG A 77 3.27 -2.52 7.16
N ARG A 78 3.30 -3.44 6.20
CA ARG A 78 4.52 -4.13 5.76
C ARG A 78 4.48 -4.33 4.25
N ALA A 79 5.46 -3.81 3.53
CA ALA A 79 5.66 -4.15 2.13
C ALA A 79 6.04 -5.63 2.01
N LEU A 80 5.30 -6.38 1.19
CA LEU A 80 5.58 -7.79 0.90
C LEU A 80 6.18 -7.93 -0.51
N TRP A 81 5.78 -7.09 -1.46
CA TRP A 81 6.34 -7.08 -2.81
C TRP A 81 6.23 -5.68 -3.42
N THR A 82 7.36 -5.07 -3.81
CA THR A 82 7.39 -3.77 -4.50
C THR A 82 8.08 -3.91 -5.86
N GLY A 83 7.32 -3.73 -6.94
CA GLY A 83 7.84 -3.71 -8.30
C GLY A 83 7.75 -2.32 -8.95
N PRO A 84 7.99 -2.21 -10.26
CA PRO A 84 7.97 -0.93 -10.96
C PRO A 84 6.56 -0.38 -11.22
N HIS A 85 5.52 -1.23 -11.17
CA HIS A 85 4.15 -0.86 -11.58
C HIS A 85 3.09 -1.12 -10.52
N LEU A 86 3.40 -1.92 -9.51
CA LEU A 86 2.51 -2.15 -8.38
C LEU A 86 3.31 -2.45 -7.11
N GLN A 87 2.67 -2.21 -5.98
CA GLN A 87 3.19 -2.58 -4.66
C GLN A 87 2.10 -3.29 -3.86
N LEU A 88 2.46 -4.41 -3.24
CA LEU A 88 1.62 -5.15 -2.32
C LEU A 88 2.11 -4.95 -0.88
N THR A 89 1.23 -4.49 0.00
CA THR A 89 1.46 -4.37 1.43
C THR A 89 0.49 -5.23 2.24
N LEU A 90 0.91 -5.66 3.42
CA LEU A 90 0.09 -6.31 4.43
C LEU A 90 -0.21 -5.29 5.54
N MET A 91 -1.41 -5.33 6.10
CA MET A 91 -1.80 -4.46 7.21
C MET A 91 -2.54 -5.23 8.30
N SER A 92 -2.39 -4.75 9.54
CA SER A 92 -3.10 -5.25 10.71
C SER A 92 -3.60 -4.06 11.52
N LEU A 93 -4.92 -3.83 11.50
CA LEU A 93 -5.56 -2.76 12.27
C LEU A 93 -6.13 -3.34 13.55
N GLN A 94 -5.72 -2.86 14.72
CA GLN A 94 -6.30 -3.24 16.00
C GLN A 94 -7.78 -2.80 16.09
N PRO A 95 -8.58 -3.38 17.01
CA PRO A 95 -9.94 -2.91 17.24
C PRO A 95 -10.01 -1.40 17.48
N GLY A 96 -10.87 -0.70 16.74
CA GLY A 96 -11.02 0.75 16.80
C GLY A 96 -9.95 1.55 16.05
N GLU A 97 -8.90 0.92 15.52
CA GLU A 97 -7.96 1.58 14.62
C GLU A 97 -8.54 1.69 13.20
N ASP A 98 -8.08 2.73 12.51
CA ASP A 98 -8.30 2.97 11.10
C ASP A 98 -6.97 3.18 10.38
N ILE A 99 -6.98 3.06 9.05
CA ILE A 99 -5.81 3.36 8.22
C ILE A 99 -5.40 4.82 8.43
N GLY A 100 -6.37 5.72 8.41
CA GLY A 100 -6.17 7.16 8.33
C GLY A 100 -6.84 7.70 7.07
N LEU A 101 -7.37 8.91 7.14
CA LEU A 101 -8.02 9.53 6.00
C LEU A 101 -6.96 10.02 5.00
N GLU A 102 -6.88 9.36 3.85
CA GLU A 102 -5.86 9.58 2.83
C GLU A 102 -6.46 9.84 1.44
N ILE A 103 -5.63 10.29 0.50
CA ILE A 103 -5.94 10.42 -0.92
C ILE A 103 -4.67 10.20 -1.75
N HIS A 104 -4.78 9.47 -2.85
CA HIS A 104 -3.68 9.28 -3.80
C HIS A 104 -4.09 9.83 -5.18
N PRO A 105 -3.60 11.01 -5.61
CA PRO A 105 -4.04 11.65 -6.85
C PRO A 105 -3.74 10.86 -8.14
N HIS A 106 -2.76 9.95 -8.10
CA HIS A 106 -2.21 9.29 -9.29
C HIS A 106 -2.14 7.77 -9.16
N THR A 107 -2.69 7.21 -8.07
CA THR A 107 -2.56 5.79 -7.74
C THR A 107 -3.93 5.23 -7.44
N ASP A 108 -4.32 4.21 -8.21
CA ASP A 108 -5.43 3.37 -7.83
C ASP A 108 -4.97 2.42 -6.72
N GLN A 109 -5.88 2.13 -5.78
CA GLN A 109 -5.61 1.21 -4.70
C GLN A 109 -6.71 0.14 -4.63
N PHE A 110 -6.28 -1.09 -4.45
CA PHE A 110 -7.13 -2.23 -4.17
C PHE A 110 -6.84 -2.72 -2.75
N LEU A 111 -7.87 -2.95 -1.94
CA LEU A 111 -7.72 -3.59 -0.63
C LEU A 111 -8.60 -4.84 -0.57
N ARG A 112 -8.11 -5.89 0.10
CA ARG A 112 -8.93 -7.07 0.41
C ARG A 112 -8.82 -7.43 1.88
N ILE A 113 -9.97 -7.63 2.51
CA ILE A 113 -10.07 -8.04 3.90
C ILE A 113 -9.98 -9.56 4.00
N GLU A 114 -9.00 -10.05 4.75
CA GLU A 114 -8.75 -11.48 4.99
C GLU A 114 -9.23 -11.91 6.38
N GLN A 115 -9.42 -10.99 7.33
CA GLN A 115 -10.02 -11.28 8.65
C GLN A 115 -10.59 -10.00 9.26
N GLY A 116 -11.66 -10.16 10.03
CA GLY A 116 -12.29 -9.07 10.79
C GLY A 116 -13.39 -8.37 10.01
N GLU A 117 -13.88 -7.28 10.59
CA GLU A 117 -15.00 -6.50 10.06
C GLU A 117 -14.82 -5.01 10.33
N GLY A 118 -15.38 -4.19 9.46
CA GLY A 118 -15.21 -2.75 9.55
C GLY A 118 -16.13 -1.97 8.65
N ILE A 119 -15.74 -0.71 8.46
CA ILE A 119 -16.42 0.23 7.60
C ILE A 119 -15.39 0.87 6.68
N VAL A 120 -15.72 0.92 5.39
CA VAL A 120 -15.02 1.77 4.42
C VAL A 120 -15.79 3.05 4.21
N GLU A 121 -15.08 4.17 4.17
CA GLU A 121 -15.60 5.50 3.87
C GLU A 121 -14.84 6.08 2.69
N MET A 122 -15.54 6.58 1.67
CA MET A 122 -14.96 7.15 0.47
C MET A 122 -15.74 8.37 -0.02
N GLY A 123 -15.06 9.32 -0.66
CA GLY A 123 -15.71 10.51 -1.20
C GLY A 123 -14.83 11.37 -2.10
N ARG A 124 -15.47 12.33 -2.78
CA ARG A 124 -14.79 13.29 -3.67
C ARG A 124 -14.00 14.35 -2.89
N THR A 125 -14.40 14.66 -1.66
CA THR A 125 -13.74 15.68 -0.85
C THR A 125 -13.50 15.15 0.55
N ARG A 126 -12.47 15.69 1.22
CA ARG A 126 -12.09 15.32 2.59
C ARG A 126 -13.26 15.39 3.58
N ASN A 127 -14.14 16.37 3.40
CA ASN A 127 -15.25 16.65 4.32
C ASN A 127 -16.59 16.00 3.87
N ASN A 128 -16.60 15.24 2.78
CA ASN A 128 -17.82 14.58 2.27
C ASN A 128 -17.51 13.17 1.76
N LEU A 129 -17.48 12.22 2.69
CA LEU A 129 -17.30 10.79 2.43
C LEU A 129 -18.66 10.11 2.16
N SER A 130 -19.28 10.46 1.03
CA SER A 130 -20.64 10.05 0.67
C SER A 130 -20.83 8.54 0.48
N TYR A 131 -19.75 7.80 0.22
CA TYR A 131 -19.79 6.34 0.11
C TYR A 131 -19.37 5.71 1.45
N ARG A 132 -20.27 4.94 2.05
CA ARG A 132 -20.01 4.24 3.31
C ARG A 132 -20.58 2.84 3.28
N ARG A 133 -19.76 1.81 3.50
CA ARG A 133 -20.21 0.40 3.48
C ARG A 133 -19.55 -0.39 4.59
N ARG A 134 -20.28 -1.38 5.12
CA ARG A 134 -19.70 -2.42 5.95
C ARG A 134 -18.85 -3.33 5.07
N VAL A 135 -17.72 -3.76 5.59
CA VAL A 135 -16.81 -4.71 4.97
C VAL A 135 -16.45 -5.80 5.97
N HIS A 136 -16.19 -7.00 5.49
CA HIS A 136 -15.85 -8.18 6.27
C HIS A 136 -14.88 -9.07 5.47
N GLU A 137 -14.46 -10.21 6.02
CA GLU A 137 -13.70 -11.24 5.29
C GLU A 137 -14.27 -11.46 3.88
N ASP A 138 -13.38 -11.60 2.89
CA ASP A 138 -13.67 -11.66 1.45
C ASP A 138 -14.19 -10.38 0.78
N SER A 139 -14.35 -9.27 1.51
CA SER A 139 -14.65 -7.99 0.87
C SER A 139 -13.43 -7.45 0.13
N ALA A 140 -13.64 -7.03 -1.12
CA ALA A 140 -12.70 -6.24 -1.90
C ALA A 140 -13.15 -4.76 -1.95
N ILE A 141 -12.20 -3.85 -1.92
CA ILE A 141 -12.41 -2.41 -1.93
C ILE A 141 -11.57 -1.83 -3.07
N MET A 142 -12.24 -1.17 -4.02
CA MET A 142 -11.60 -0.44 -5.10
C MET A 142 -11.62 1.04 -4.76
N VAL A 143 -10.44 1.66 -4.67
CA VAL A 143 -10.25 3.08 -4.42
C VAL A 143 -9.62 3.71 -5.67
N PRO A 144 -10.42 4.41 -6.49
CA PRO A 144 -9.87 5.12 -7.65
C PRO A 144 -8.98 6.29 -7.23
N ALA A 145 -7.96 6.57 -8.04
CA ALA A 145 -7.10 7.73 -7.89
C ALA A 145 -7.91 9.03 -7.69
N GLY A 146 -7.47 9.86 -6.76
CA GLY A 146 -8.14 11.12 -6.39
C GLY A 146 -9.37 10.95 -5.48
N THR A 147 -9.64 9.75 -4.96
CA THR A 147 -10.72 9.50 -3.99
C THR A 147 -10.20 9.60 -2.56
N TRP A 148 -10.81 10.46 -1.74
CA TRP A 148 -10.57 10.46 -0.30
C TRP A 148 -11.14 9.17 0.29
N HIS A 149 -10.37 8.47 1.11
CA HIS A 149 -10.77 7.16 1.61
C HIS A 149 -10.21 6.84 3.00
N ASN A 150 -10.93 6.00 3.74
CA ASN A 150 -10.48 5.43 5.00
C ASN A 150 -11.12 4.03 5.20
N VAL A 151 -10.42 3.15 5.93
CA VAL A 151 -10.95 1.86 6.38
C VAL A 151 -10.77 1.78 7.89
N ILE A 152 -11.86 1.53 8.59
CA ILE A 152 -11.95 1.55 10.04
C ILE A 152 -12.30 0.14 10.53
N ASN A 153 -11.48 -0.42 11.42
CA ASN A 153 -11.82 -1.66 12.11
C ASN A 153 -12.87 -1.38 13.19
N THR A 154 -14.10 -1.82 12.96
CA THR A 154 -15.21 -1.68 13.91
C THR A 154 -15.50 -2.97 14.67
N GLY A 155 -14.73 -4.04 14.41
CA GLY A 155 -14.85 -5.33 15.07
C GLY A 155 -14.13 -5.38 16.42
N LYS A 156 -14.12 -6.58 17.03
CA LYS A 156 -13.50 -6.85 18.33
C LYS A 156 -12.14 -7.54 18.25
N ILE A 157 -11.70 -7.90 17.04
CA ILE A 157 -10.43 -8.56 16.75
C ILE A 157 -9.61 -7.71 15.77
N PRO A 158 -8.29 -7.93 15.65
CA PRO A 158 -7.51 -7.27 14.61
C PRO A 158 -8.08 -7.57 13.22
N MET A 159 -8.25 -6.53 12.41
CA MET A 159 -8.58 -6.65 11.00
C MET A 159 -7.30 -6.92 10.22
N LYS A 160 -7.29 -7.98 9.42
CA LYS A 160 -6.18 -8.36 8.56
C LYS A 160 -6.57 -8.10 7.11
N LEU A 161 -5.69 -7.42 6.39
CA LEU A 161 -5.92 -7.09 5.00
C LEU A 161 -4.59 -7.00 4.27
N TYR A 162 -4.66 -7.05 2.95
CA TYR A 162 -3.58 -6.60 2.08
C TYR A 162 -4.07 -5.49 1.16
N SER A 163 -3.13 -4.65 0.74
CA SER A 163 -3.36 -3.53 -0.17
C SER A 163 -2.44 -3.67 -1.38
N ILE A 164 -2.97 -3.36 -2.56
CA ILE A 164 -2.21 -3.25 -3.80
C ILE A 164 -2.34 -1.81 -4.30
N TYR A 165 -1.22 -1.14 -4.49
CA TYR A 165 -1.11 0.19 -5.07
C TYR A 165 -0.61 0.08 -6.51
N ALA A 166 -1.20 0.83 -7.44
CA ALA A 166 -0.73 0.91 -8.83
C ALA A 166 -0.76 2.37 -9.32
N PRO A 167 0.41 3.04 -9.48
CA PRO A 167 1.79 2.59 -9.20
C PRO A 167 2.11 2.43 -7.69
N PRO A 168 3.31 1.92 -7.32
CA PRO A 168 3.76 1.85 -5.93
C PRO A 168 3.61 3.17 -5.15
N ASN A 169 3.28 3.09 -3.87
CA ASN A 169 3.05 4.27 -3.02
C ASN A 169 4.14 4.48 -1.94
N HIS A 170 4.71 3.40 -1.40
CA HIS A 170 5.71 3.45 -0.34
C HIS A 170 7.09 3.00 -0.83
N PRO A 171 8.19 3.39 -0.13
CA PRO A 171 9.51 2.84 -0.40
C PRO A 171 9.54 1.30 -0.32
N HIS A 172 10.41 0.68 -1.13
CA HIS A 172 10.68 -0.76 -1.06
C HIS A 172 11.10 -1.17 0.36
N GLY A 173 10.56 -2.28 0.86
CA GLY A 173 10.91 -2.78 2.20
C GLY A 173 10.28 -2.01 3.37
N THR A 174 9.30 -1.12 3.12
CA THR A 174 8.62 -0.35 4.18
C THR A 174 8.04 -1.27 5.25
N VAL A 175 8.32 -0.97 6.52
CA VAL A 175 7.68 -1.61 7.69
C VAL A 175 7.32 -0.53 8.70
N HIS A 176 6.03 -0.39 8.98
CA HIS A 176 5.48 0.38 10.08
C HIS A 176 4.86 -0.60 11.06
N ARG A 177 5.47 -0.76 12.23
CA ARG A 177 4.97 -1.68 13.26
C ARG A 177 3.68 -1.17 13.86
N THR A 178 3.56 0.14 14.01
CA THR A 178 2.41 0.82 14.60
C THR A 178 1.86 1.89 13.67
N LYS A 179 0.60 2.29 13.89
CA LYS A 179 0.01 3.43 13.18
C LYS A 179 0.79 4.71 13.42
N ALA A 180 1.28 4.94 14.64
CA ALA A 180 2.05 6.14 14.98
C ALA A 180 3.34 6.26 14.13
N GLU A 181 4.04 5.15 13.88
CA GLU A 181 5.20 5.12 12.98
C GLU A 181 4.81 5.49 11.54
N ALA A 182 3.70 4.95 11.04
CA ALA A 182 3.21 5.25 9.69
C ALA A 182 2.86 6.73 9.53
N MET A 183 2.09 7.29 10.46
CA MET A 183 1.69 8.70 10.46
C MET A 183 2.91 9.63 10.56
N ALA A 184 3.89 9.28 11.39
CA ALA A 184 5.12 10.06 11.49
C ALA A 184 5.82 10.15 10.13
N GLN A 185 5.94 9.05 9.38
CA GLN A 185 6.59 9.05 8.07
C GLN A 185 5.80 9.82 7.00
N GLU A 186 4.47 9.69 6.98
CA GLU A 186 3.61 10.39 6.02
C GLU A 186 3.63 11.91 6.21
N HIS A 187 3.72 12.39 7.46
CA HIS A 187 3.88 13.81 7.76
C HIS A 187 5.18 14.43 7.24
N TYR A 188 6.24 13.64 7.04
CA TYR A 188 7.51 14.12 6.45
C TYR A 188 7.52 14.07 4.91
N GLY A 189 6.62 13.31 4.28
CA GLY A 189 6.54 13.17 2.81
C GLY A 189 5.64 14.21 2.11
N HIS A 190 4.94 15.05 2.89
CA HIS A 190 3.96 16.03 2.41
C HIS A 190 4.26 17.48 2.85
N GLN A 191 5.52 17.79 3.18
CA GLN A 191 6.01 19.18 3.32
C GLN A 191 6.64 19.65 2.01
#